data_AF-A0A662VXS1-F1
#
_entry.id   AF-A0A662VXS1-F1
#
_cell.length_a   1.000
_cell.length_b   1.000
_cell.length_c   1.000
_cell.angle_alpha   90.00
_cell.angle_beta   90.00
_cell.angle_gamma   90.00
#
_symmetry.space_group_name_H-M   'P 1'
#
loop_
_entity.id
_entity.type
_entity.pdbx_description
1 polymer ?
#
loop_
_entity_poly.entity_id
_entity_poly.type
_entity_poly.pdbx_seq_one_letter_code
_entity_poly.pdbx_strand_id
1 'polypeptide(L)'
;MKLEVLEKLRKIAKSKIGDDWIGIEKYHYNRGWHIVCIVYGETYEPCKVEITIEEYGEDTFIRKIENIKRVPMHVVYIDSALKELGNADGFIKHEKFDRAIKALWGSIVYSLKAYGLLSKGCRIVEVSIMDLAKEFSDLAGSVLFNKIKRVQSAVDQFDSVSERTDVELLRDDAREVVEKIIKRIL
;
A
#
# COMPACT_ATOMS: atom_id res chain seq x y z
N MET A 1 12.33 -3.33 2.83
CA MET A 1 12.06 -2.24 3.81
C MET A 1 10.80 -2.53 4.61
N LYS A 2 10.69 -2.16 5.89
CA LYS A 2 9.44 -2.30 6.66
C LYS A 2 8.37 -1.35 6.13
N LEU A 3 7.10 -1.75 6.17
CA LEU A 3 5.95 -0.98 5.70
C LEU A 3 5.84 0.39 6.41
N GLU A 4 6.15 0.42 7.71
CA GLU A 4 6.17 1.65 8.52
C GLU A 4 7.11 2.72 7.95
N VAL A 5 8.25 2.30 7.39
CA VAL A 5 9.18 3.22 6.75
C VAL A 5 8.52 3.78 5.49
N LEU A 6 7.90 2.94 4.66
CA LEU A 6 7.20 3.40 3.45
C LEU A 6 6.08 4.41 3.77
N GLU A 7 5.30 4.15 4.81
CA GLU A 7 4.25 5.07 5.28
C GLU A 7 4.81 6.40 5.78
N LYS A 8 5.93 6.36 6.52
CA LYS A 8 6.63 7.57 6.97
C LYS A 8 7.14 8.38 5.77
N LEU A 9 7.82 7.71 4.83
CA LEU A 9 8.32 8.31 3.60
C LEU A 9 7.18 8.94 2.78
N ARG A 10 6.04 8.24 2.66
CA ARG A 10 4.83 8.76 2.01
C ARG A 10 4.27 10.00 2.72
N LYS A 11 4.21 10.00 4.05
CA LYS A 11 3.73 11.17 4.84
C LYS A 11 4.63 12.39 4.64
N ILE A 12 5.96 12.19 4.66
CA ILE A 12 6.94 13.26 4.41
C ILE A 12 6.81 13.79 2.98
N ALA A 13 6.68 12.90 2.00
CA ALA A 13 6.48 13.31 0.61
C ALA A 13 5.21 14.18 0.46
N LYS A 14 4.10 13.75 1.07
CA LYS A 14 2.83 14.50 1.05
C LYS A 14 2.93 15.86 1.70
N SER A 15 3.60 15.97 2.85
CA SER A 15 3.73 17.26 3.54
C SER A 15 4.54 18.30 2.77
N LYS A 16 5.37 17.89 1.80
CA LYS A 16 6.20 18.79 0.99
C LYS A 16 5.58 19.15 -0.36
N ILE A 17 4.73 18.28 -0.90
CA ILE A 17 4.14 18.46 -2.23
C ILE A 17 2.72 19.07 -2.11
N GLY A 18 1.98 18.76 -1.04
CA GLY A 18 0.62 19.27 -0.81
C GLY A 18 -0.43 18.16 -0.79
N ASP A 19 -1.69 18.53 -1.02
CA ASP A 19 -2.85 17.62 -1.04
C ASP A 19 -2.91 16.69 -2.27
N ASP A 20 -1.87 16.73 -3.08
CA ASP A 20 -1.69 15.92 -4.27
C ASP A 20 -1.54 14.43 -3.97
N TRP A 21 -1.89 13.59 -4.96
CA TRP A 21 -1.66 12.17 -4.86
C TRP A 21 -0.20 11.86 -5.13
N ILE A 22 0.38 11.04 -4.26
CA ILE A 22 1.79 10.66 -4.34
C ILE A 22 1.88 9.16 -4.29
N GLY A 23 2.21 8.58 -5.43
CA GLY A 23 2.51 7.16 -5.52
C GLY A 23 4.01 6.92 -5.52
N ILE A 24 4.48 6.00 -4.68
CA ILE A 24 5.88 5.61 -4.63
C ILE A 24 6.15 4.58 -5.72
N GLU A 25 7.08 4.88 -6.61
CA GLU A 25 7.48 4.00 -7.72
C GLU A 25 8.65 3.09 -7.32
N LYS A 26 9.65 3.64 -6.61
CA LYS A 26 10.77 2.89 -6.06
C LYS A 26 11.48 3.71 -4.98
N TYR A 27 12.33 3.06 -4.21
CA TYR A 27 13.17 3.73 -3.23
C TYR A 27 14.51 3.02 -3.10
N HIS A 28 15.54 3.72 -2.62
CA HIS A 28 16.81 3.13 -2.26
C HIS A 28 17.49 3.91 -1.13
N TYR A 29 18.46 3.29 -0.48
CA TYR A 29 19.24 3.93 0.57
C TYR A 29 20.67 4.19 0.09
N ASN A 30 21.09 5.45 0.10
CA ASN A 30 22.45 5.87 -0.19
C ASN A 30 22.76 7.17 0.58
N ARG A 31 23.37 7.03 1.77
CA ARG A 31 23.63 8.14 2.71
C ARG A 31 22.38 8.98 3.03
N GLY A 32 21.20 8.35 2.93
CA GLY A 32 19.88 8.98 2.93
C GLY A 32 18.87 8.12 2.15
N TRP A 33 17.58 8.30 2.42
CA TRP A 33 16.51 7.66 1.66
C TRP A 33 16.21 8.47 0.40
N HIS A 34 16.32 7.82 -0.75
CA HIS A 34 15.93 8.39 -2.04
C HIS A 34 14.65 7.71 -2.50
N ILE A 35 13.58 8.48 -2.62
CA ILE A 35 12.26 7.98 -2.97
C ILE A 35 11.89 8.57 -4.33
N VAL A 36 11.71 7.70 -5.32
CA VAL A 36 11.14 8.11 -6.60
C VAL A 36 9.63 8.00 -6.49
N CYS A 37 8.97 9.16 -6.57
CA CYS A 37 7.54 9.31 -6.45
C CYS A 37 6.97 9.83 -7.76
N ILE A 38 5.68 9.57 -7.96
CA ILE A 38 4.88 10.18 -9.00
C ILE A 38 3.83 11.04 -8.30
N VAL A 39 3.89 12.33 -8.58
CA VAL A 39 2.92 13.34 -8.14
C VAL A 39 1.86 13.46 -9.22
N TYR A 40 0.60 13.36 -8.85
CA TYR A 40 -0.52 13.45 -9.79
C TYR A 40 -1.79 14.01 -9.13
N GLY A 41 -2.58 14.71 -9.92
CA GLY A 41 -3.80 15.38 -9.49
C GLY A 41 -4.71 15.63 -10.67
N GLU A 42 -5.90 16.20 -10.43
CA GLU A 42 -6.90 16.43 -11.48
C GLU A 42 -6.50 17.55 -12.45
N THR A 43 -5.61 18.45 -12.03
CA THR A 43 -5.39 19.75 -12.70
C THR A 43 -4.03 19.89 -13.40
N TYR A 44 -3.12 18.91 -13.28
CA TYR A 44 -1.78 19.00 -13.86
C TYR A 44 -1.27 17.66 -14.40
N GLU A 45 -0.31 17.73 -15.33
CA GLU A 45 0.35 16.55 -15.87
C GLU A 45 1.12 15.81 -14.76
N PRO A 46 0.94 14.48 -14.63
CA PRO A 46 1.69 13.72 -13.67
C PRO A 46 3.20 13.92 -13.82
N CYS A 47 3.90 14.01 -12.70
CA CYS A 47 5.30 14.36 -12.64
C CYS A 47 6.06 13.34 -11.80
N LYS A 48 7.17 12.83 -12.33
CA LYS A 48 8.11 12.01 -11.57
C LYS A 48 9.07 12.92 -10.83
N VAL A 49 9.17 12.72 -9.52
CA VAL A 49 10.04 13.45 -8.62
C VAL A 49 10.87 12.49 -7.81
N GLU A 50 12.07 12.90 -7.43
CA GLU A 50 12.87 12.22 -6.43
C GLU A 50 12.90 13.06 -5.17
N ILE A 51 12.64 12.41 -4.03
CA ILE A 51 12.69 13.01 -2.71
C ILE A 51 13.83 12.34 -1.96
N THR A 52 14.82 13.13 -1.57
CA THR A 52 15.93 12.68 -0.74
C THR A 52 15.68 13.14 0.70
N ILE A 53 15.74 12.19 1.65
CA ILE A 53 15.60 12.42 3.08
C ILE A 53 16.90 11.94 3.73
N GLU A 54 17.70 12.88 4.24
CA GLU A 54 18.99 12.56 4.88
C GLU A 54 18.82 11.88 6.25
N GLU A 55 19.90 11.28 6.78
CA GLU A 55 19.92 10.44 7.99
C GLU A 55 19.31 11.09 9.25
N TYR A 56 19.19 12.41 9.29
CA TYR A 56 18.63 13.17 10.41
C TYR A 56 17.28 13.83 10.11
N GLY A 57 16.73 13.67 8.91
CA GLY A 57 15.38 14.13 8.55
C GLY A 57 15.15 15.64 8.54
N GLU A 58 16.20 16.44 8.77
CA GLU A 58 16.12 17.91 8.78
C GLU A 58 16.08 18.48 7.35
N ASP A 59 16.85 17.89 6.43
CA ASP A 59 16.88 18.31 5.03
C ASP A 59 16.15 17.30 4.14
N THR A 60 15.06 17.78 3.52
CA THR A 60 14.31 17.05 2.48
C THR A 60 14.50 17.79 1.16
N PHE A 61 15.19 17.17 0.21
CA PHE A 61 15.38 17.71 -1.12
C PHE A 61 14.38 17.10 -2.09
N ILE A 62 13.72 17.95 -2.89
CA ILE A 62 12.80 17.49 -3.94
C ILE A 62 13.38 17.91 -5.28
N ARG A 63 13.61 16.93 -6.14
CA ARG A 63 14.09 17.13 -7.50
C ARG A 63 13.05 16.60 -8.48
N LYS A 64 12.56 17.48 -9.36
CA LYS A 64 11.78 17.05 -10.52
C LYS A 64 12.69 16.26 -11.48
N ILE A 65 12.23 15.07 -11.88
CA ILE A 65 12.92 14.22 -12.85
C ILE A 65 12.35 14.50 -14.24
N GLU A 66 11.05 14.26 -14.42
CA GLU A 66 10.39 14.35 -15.74
C GLU A 66 8.87 14.53 -15.59
N ASN A 67 8.22 15.11 -16.60
CA ASN A 67 6.78 14.94 -16.77
C ASN A 67 6.53 13.55 -17.36
N ILE A 68 5.47 12.88 -16.91
CA ILE A 68 5.05 11.60 -17.48
C ILE A 68 3.63 11.74 -18.05
N LYS A 69 3.37 11.04 -19.16
CA LYS A 69 2.07 11.11 -19.84
C LYS A 69 0.93 10.50 -19.02
N ARG A 70 1.21 9.46 -18.24
CA ARG A 70 0.24 8.69 -17.44
C ARG A 70 0.92 8.09 -16.21
N VAL A 71 0.17 8.01 -15.12
CA VAL A 71 0.62 7.32 -13.90
C VAL A 71 0.56 5.80 -14.12
N PRO A 72 1.63 5.05 -13.84
CA PRO A 72 1.61 3.59 -13.87
C PRO A 72 0.58 3.04 -12.87
N MET A 73 -0.30 2.15 -13.32
CA MET A 73 -1.42 1.67 -12.50
C MET A 73 -0.99 0.90 -11.24
N HIS A 74 0.14 0.19 -11.27
CA HIS A 74 0.66 -0.50 -10.08
C HIS A 74 1.02 0.50 -8.97
N VAL A 75 1.52 1.69 -9.33
CA VAL A 75 1.82 2.78 -8.39
C VAL A 75 0.53 3.32 -7.74
N VAL A 76 -0.53 3.48 -8.53
CA VAL A 76 -1.85 3.91 -8.03
C VAL A 76 -2.42 2.89 -7.04
N TYR A 77 -2.30 1.59 -7.34
CA TYR A 77 -2.77 0.54 -6.46
C TYR A 77 -1.96 0.45 -5.16
N ILE A 78 -0.64 0.65 -5.21
CA ILE A 78 0.17 0.71 -3.97
C ILE A 78 -0.25 1.90 -3.12
N ASP A 79 -0.42 3.08 -3.71
CA ASP A 79 -0.88 4.26 -2.96
C ASP A 79 -2.27 4.04 -2.32
N SER A 80 -3.18 3.40 -3.08
CA SER A 80 -4.51 3.02 -2.59
C SER A 80 -4.42 2.03 -1.43
N ALA A 81 -3.54 1.01 -1.52
CA ALA A 81 -3.33 0.05 -0.44
C ALA A 81 -2.83 0.71 0.85
N LEU A 82 -1.87 1.64 0.74
CA LEU A 82 -1.34 2.39 1.88
C LEU A 82 -2.38 3.37 2.45
N LYS A 83 -3.21 3.97 1.60
CA LYS A 83 -4.32 4.82 2.04
C LYS A 83 -5.34 4.02 2.85
N GLU A 84 -5.71 2.83 2.40
CA GLU A 84 -6.66 1.98 3.11
C GLU A 84 -6.13 1.49 4.47
N LEU A 85 -4.83 1.20 4.61
CA LEU A 85 -4.25 0.92 5.93
C LEU A 85 -4.37 2.11 6.87
N GLY A 86 -4.06 3.32 6.38
CA GLY A 86 -4.22 4.54 7.17
C GLY A 86 -5.68 4.79 7.58
N ASN A 87 -6.63 4.50 6.69
CA ASN A 87 -8.06 4.55 6.99
C ASN A 87 -8.43 3.53 8.08
N ALA A 88 -7.96 2.29 7.96
CA ALA A 88 -8.21 1.23 8.92
C ALA A 88 -7.70 1.61 10.32
N ASP A 89 -6.47 2.11 10.43
CA ASP A 89 -5.90 2.57 11.69
C ASP A 89 -6.76 3.69 12.32
N GLY A 90 -7.24 4.63 11.49
CA GLY A 90 -8.16 5.69 11.93
C GLY A 90 -9.51 5.14 12.41
N PHE A 91 -10.08 4.17 11.69
CA PHE A 91 -11.35 3.54 12.08
C PHE A 91 -11.23 2.73 13.37
N ILE A 92 -10.14 1.99 13.57
CA ILE A 92 -9.87 1.26 14.82
C ILE A 92 -9.80 2.23 15.99
N LYS A 93 -9.08 3.35 15.84
CA LYS A 93 -8.98 4.39 16.88
C LYS A 93 -10.34 4.98 17.28
N HIS A 94 -11.29 5.02 16.34
CA HIS A 94 -12.64 5.54 16.55
C HIS A 94 -13.70 4.44 16.73
N GLU A 95 -13.28 3.20 16.98
CA GLU A 95 -14.17 2.05 17.24
C GLU A 95 -15.18 1.77 16.10
N LYS A 96 -14.83 2.14 14.86
CA LYS A 96 -15.60 1.87 13.65
C LYS A 96 -15.13 0.57 13.00
N PHE A 97 -15.29 -0.55 13.71
CA PHE A 97 -14.65 -1.82 13.34
C PHE A 97 -15.12 -2.39 12.00
N ASP A 98 -16.39 -2.21 11.63
CA ASP A 98 -16.92 -2.60 10.32
C ASP A 98 -16.15 -1.93 9.17
N ARG A 99 -15.89 -0.62 9.30
CA ARG A 99 -15.15 0.16 8.32
C ARG A 99 -13.66 -0.18 8.35
N ALA A 100 -13.12 -0.47 9.53
CA ALA A 100 -11.74 -0.91 9.67
C ALA A 100 -11.50 -2.21 8.90
N ILE A 101 -12.31 -3.24 9.11
CA ILE A 101 -12.17 -4.55 8.45
C ILE A 101 -12.30 -4.41 6.92
N LYS A 102 -13.25 -3.60 6.43
CA LYS A 102 -13.38 -3.29 4.99
C LYS A 102 -12.13 -2.63 4.42
N ALA A 103 -11.56 -1.68 5.16
CA ALA A 103 -10.34 -1.00 4.74
C ALA A 103 -9.12 -1.94 4.75
N LEU A 104 -8.98 -2.81 5.77
CA LEU A 104 -7.93 -3.83 5.81
C LEU A 104 -8.01 -4.76 4.59
N TRP A 105 -9.19 -5.26 4.26
CA TRP A 105 -9.40 -6.07 3.06
C TRP A 105 -9.11 -5.29 1.78
N GLY A 106 -9.59 -4.04 1.69
CA GLY A 106 -9.31 -3.15 0.57
C GLY A 106 -7.80 -2.99 0.32
N SER A 107 -7.01 -2.87 1.38
CA SER A 107 -5.55 -2.79 1.27
C SER A 107 -4.91 -4.05 0.67
N ILE A 108 -5.36 -5.23 1.13
CA ILE A 108 -4.90 -6.52 0.57
C ILE A 108 -5.29 -6.61 -0.91
N VAL A 109 -6.53 -6.28 -1.27
CA VAL A 109 -7.01 -6.30 -2.66
C VAL A 109 -6.17 -5.39 -3.55
N TYR A 110 -5.92 -4.14 -3.14
CA TYR A 110 -5.14 -3.21 -3.94
C TYR A 110 -3.68 -3.66 -4.10
N SER A 111 -3.04 -4.13 -3.04
CA SER A 111 -1.66 -4.64 -3.14
C SER A 111 -1.58 -5.88 -4.05
N LEU A 112 -2.53 -6.81 -3.97
CA LEU A 112 -2.60 -7.95 -4.89
C LEU A 112 -2.87 -7.53 -6.34
N LYS A 113 -3.69 -6.49 -6.56
CA LYS A 113 -3.89 -5.93 -7.90
C LYS A 113 -2.60 -5.32 -8.47
N ALA A 114 -1.83 -4.62 -7.64
CA ALA A 114 -0.52 -4.10 -8.05
C ALA A 114 0.45 -5.23 -8.44
N TYR A 115 0.50 -6.29 -7.63
CA TYR A 115 1.29 -7.48 -7.94
C TYR A 115 0.83 -8.17 -9.23
N GLY A 116 -0.48 -8.41 -9.37
CA GLY A 116 -1.06 -9.06 -10.54
C GLY A 116 -0.82 -8.31 -11.85
N LEU A 117 -0.77 -6.97 -11.80
CA LEU A 117 -0.41 -6.17 -12.98
C LEU A 117 1.02 -6.44 -13.44
N LEU A 118 1.95 -6.66 -12.50
CA LEU A 118 3.34 -6.92 -12.82
C LEU A 118 3.58 -8.38 -13.22
N SER A 119 2.90 -9.33 -12.57
CA SER A 119 3.09 -10.76 -12.86
C SER A 119 2.28 -11.25 -14.06
N LYS A 120 1.11 -10.67 -14.34
CA LYS A 120 0.18 -11.12 -15.40
C LYS A 120 -0.14 -10.07 -16.46
N GLY A 121 0.31 -8.82 -16.28
CA GLY A 121 -0.02 -7.73 -17.20
C GLY A 121 -1.53 -7.49 -17.29
N CYS A 122 -2.04 -7.31 -18.51
CA CYS A 122 -3.46 -7.02 -18.76
C CYS A 122 -4.39 -8.17 -18.40
N ARG A 123 -3.89 -9.41 -18.29
CA ARG A 123 -4.70 -10.60 -17.97
C ARG A 123 -5.17 -10.65 -16.53
N ILE A 124 -4.76 -9.70 -15.69
CA ILE A 124 -5.21 -9.61 -14.30
C ILE A 124 -6.75 -9.57 -14.18
N VAL A 125 -7.45 -9.00 -15.17
CA VAL A 125 -8.92 -8.91 -15.18
C VAL A 125 -9.61 -10.28 -15.28
N GLU A 126 -8.89 -11.30 -15.72
CA GLU A 126 -9.37 -12.67 -15.86
C GLU A 126 -9.18 -13.50 -14.57
N VAL A 127 -8.48 -12.95 -13.57
CA VAL A 127 -8.04 -13.71 -12.38
C VAL A 127 -8.72 -13.19 -11.13
N SER A 128 -9.26 -14.10 -10.32
CA SER A 128 -9.85 -13.73 -9.04
C SER A 128 -8.76 -13.26 -8.06
N ILE A 129 -9.13 -12.38 -7.13
CA ILE A 129 -8.22 -11.92 -6.08
C ILE A 129 -7.69 -13.09 -5.24
N MET A 130 -8.51 -14.13 -5.01
CA MET A 130 -8.10 -15.28 -4.22
C MET A 130 -7.16 -16.21 -4.95
N ASP A 131 -7.28 -16.33 -6.28
CA ASP A 131 -6.29 -17.06 -7.09
C ASP A 131 -4.95 -16.33 -7.10
N LEU A 132 -4.97 -15.00 -7.26
CA LEU A 132 -3.79 -14.15 -7.13
C LEU A 132 -3.15 -14.27 -5.74
N ALA A 133 -3.96 -14.28 -4.68
CA ALA A 133 -3.49 -14.43 -3.31
C ALA A 133 -2.81 -15.78 -3.09
N LYS A 134 -3.38 -16.86 -3.64
CA LYS A 134 -2.81 -18.20 -3.54
C LYS A 134 -1.46 -18.28 -4.27
N GLU A 135 -1.43 -17.85 -5.52
CA GLU A 135 -0.20 -17.82 -6.33
C GLU A 135 0.91 -17.00 -5.66
N PHE A 136 0.59 -15.81 -5.15
CA PHE A 136 1.55 -15.01 -4.40
C PHE A 136 2.04 -15.74 -3.14
N SER A 137 1.14 -16.36 -2.39
CA SER A 137 1.48 -17.06 -1.14
C SER A 137 2.31 -18.30 -1.39
N ASP A 138 2.11 -19.01 -2.49
CA ASP A 138 2.93 -20.16 -2.88
C ASP A 138 4.40 -19.73 -3.12
N LEU A 139 4.62 -18.48 -3.57
CA LEU A 139 5.95 -17.90 -3.75
C LEU A 139 6.54 -17.30 -2.47
N ALA A 140 5.70 -16.71 -1.60
CA ALA A 140 6.13 -15.90 -0.45
C ALA A 140 6.02 -16.61 0.90
N GLY A 141 5.39 -17.78 0.95
CA GLY A 141 5.16 -18.61 2.13
C GLY A 141 3.67 -18.88 2.38
N SER A 142 3.32 -20.15 2.55
CA SER A 142 1.92 -20.63 2.65
C SER A 142 1.11 -20.01 3.81
N VAL A 143 1.77 -19.57 4.88
CA VAL A 143 1.13 -18.91 6.03
C VAL A 143 0.43 -17.61 5.62
N LEU A 144 0.90 -16.92 4.59
CA LEU A 144 0.29 -15.66 4.13
C LEU A 144 -1.12 -15.87 3.58
N PHE A 145 -1.38 -17.00 2.93
CA PHE A 145 -2.71 -17.28 2.39
C PHE A 145 -3.75 -17.45 3.49
N ASN A 146 -3.37 -18.06 4.63
CA ASN A 146 -4.24 -18.21 5.78
C ASN A 146 -4.58 -16.84 6.39
N LYS A 147 -3.61 -15.92 6.46
CA LYS A 147 -3.83 -14.54 6.93
C LYS A 147 -4.82 -13.80 6.03
N ILE A 148 -4.63 -13.88 4.71
CA ILE A 148 -5.55 -13.29 3.73
C ILE A 148 -6.97 -13.84 3.91
N LYS A 149 -7.11 -15.17 4.05
CA LYS A 149 -8.41 -15.81 4.29
C LYS A 149 -9.07 -15.34 5.58
N ARG A 150 -8.32 -15.18 6.68
CA ARG A 150 -8.89 -14.67 7.94
C ARG A 150 -9.47 -13.27 7.78
N VAL A 151 -8.75 -12.37 7.10
CA VAL A 151 -9.23 -11.01 6.84
C VAL A 151 -10.45 -11.02 5.92
N GLN A 152 -10.46 -11.86 4.87
CA GLN A 152 -11.63 -12.04 4.01
C GLN A 152 -12.84 -12.59 4.77
N SER A 153 -12.66 -13.65 5.56
CA SER A 153 -13.74 -14.25 6.36
C SER A 153 -14.35 -13.25 7.34
N ALA A 154 -13.53 -12.38 7.93
CA ALA A 154 -14.04 -11.31 8.80
C ALA A 154 -14.89 -10.28 8.06
N VAL A 155 -14.62 -10.03 6.77
CA VAL A 155 -15.50 -9.25 5.90
C VAL A 155 -16.78 -10.02 5.60
N ASP A 156 -16.73 -11.32 5.38
CA ASP A 156 -17.94 -12.10 5.05
C ASP A 156 -18.85 -12.32 6.28
N GLN A 157 -18.30 -12.24 7.49
CA GLN A 157 -18.97 -12.55 8.77
C GLN A 157 -18.99 -11.35 9.74
N PHE A 158 -19.27 -10.15 9.23
CA PHE A 158 -19.24 -8.88 9.98
C PHE A 158 -19.91 -8.93 11.36
N ASP A 159 -21.05 -9.61 11.49
CA ASP A 159 -21.84 -9.66 12.74
C ASP A 159 -21.16 -10.42 13.89
N SER A 160 -20.06 -11.13 13.61
CA SER A 160 -19.34 -11.97 14.59
C SER A 160 -18.07 -11.35 15.16
N VAL A 161 -17.62 -10.19 14.64
CA VAL A 161 -16.40 -9.51 15.11
C VAL A 161 -16.79 -8.41 16.09
N SER A 162 -16.91 -8.77 17.37
CA SER A 162 -17.42 -7.86 18.42
C SER A 162 -16.33 -7.18 19.25
N GLU A 163 -15.07 -7.64 19.17
CA GLU A 163 -14.01 -7.20 20.08
C GLU A 163 -12.85 -6.51 19.36
N ARG A 164 -12.33 -5.45 19.99
CA ARG A 164 -11.18 -4.69 19.52
C ARG A 164 -9.94 -5.56 19.30
N THR A 165 -9.72 -6.55 20.17
CA THR A 165 -8.60 -7.48 20.10
C THR A 165 -8.58 -8.25 18.77
N ASP A 166 -9.75 -8.67 18.29
CA ASP A 166 -9.88 -9.39 17.02
C ASP A 166 -9.51 -8.50 15.83
N VAL A 167 -9.92 -7.23 15.87
CA VAL A 167 -9.62 -6.26 14.80
C VAL A 167 -8.13 -5.89 14.79
N GLU A 168 -7.49 -5.79 15.94
CA GLU A 168 -6.05 -5.54 16.04
C GLU A 168 -5.23 -6.72 15.48
N LEU A 169 -5.66 -7.96 15.71
CA LEU A 169 -5.06 -9.15 15.10
C LEU A 169 -5.23 -9.15 13.56
N LEU A 170 -6.43 -8.83 13.08
CA LEU A 170 -6.70 -8.70 11.64
C LEU A 170 -5.87 -7.59 10.99
N ARG A 171 -5.66 -6.48 11.71
CA ARG A 171 -4.78 -5.39 11.27
C ARG A 171 -3.36 -5.89 11.09
N ASP A 172 -2.81 -6.61 12.06
CA ASP A 172 -1.44 -7.11 11.99
C ASP A 172 -1.26 -8.12 10.85
N ASP A 173 -2.24 -9.02 10.66
CA ASP A 173 -2.30 -9.94 9.52
C ASP A 173 -2.28 -9.18 8.18
N ALA A 174 -3.15 -8.19 8.02
CA ALA A 174 -3.24 -7.41 6.78
C ALA A 174 -1.95 -6.62 6.52
N ARG A 175 -1.37 -6.00 7.55
CA ARG A 175 -0.12 -5.23 7.43
C ARG A 175 1.04 -6.12 7.01
N GLU A 176 1.17 -7.32 7.57
CA GLU A 176 2.23 -8.25 7.16
C GLU A 176 2.07 -8.70 5.71
N VAL A 177 0.84 -9.04 5.30
CA VAL A 177 0.54 -9.42 3.91
C VAL A 177 0.90 -8.28 2.95
N VAL A 178 0.41 -7.07 3.21
CA VAL A 178 0.64 -5.89 2.38
C VAL A 178 2.14 -5.56 2.32
N GLU A 179 2.85 -5.65 3.44
CA GLU A 179 4.30 -5.47 3.48
C GLU A 179 5.03 -6.46 2.56
N LYS A 180 4.67 -7.74 2.62
CA LYS A 180 5.30 -8.79 1.80
C LYS A 180 5.04 -8.56 0.32
N ILE A 181 3.82 -8.18 -0.04
CA ILE A 181 3.46 -7.90 -1.44
C ILE A 181 4.22 -6.68 -1.95
N ILE A 182 4.18 -5.55 -1.23
CA ILE A 182 4.82 -4.31 -1.66
C ILE A 182 6.34 -4.48 -1.78
N LYS A 183 6.99 -5.21 -0.87
CA LYS A 183 8.43 -5.54 -0.96
C LYS A 183 8.81 -6.30 -2.23
N ARG A 184 7.87 -6.98 -2.87
CA ARG A 184 8.10 -7.70 -4.12
C ARG A 184 7.95 -6.81 -5.35
N ILE A 185 7.30 -5.67 -5.19
CA ILE A 185 6.99 -4.72 -6.26
C ILE A 185 8.01 -3.57 -6.30
N LEU A 186 8.30 -2.98 -5.14
CA LEU A 186 9.19 -1.82 -4.96
C LEU A 186 10.60 -2.24 -4.54
#